data_AF-A0A256GFU4-F1
#
_entry.id   AF-A0A256GFU4-F1
#
_cell.length_a   1.000
_cell.length_b   1.000
_cell.length_c   1.000
_cell.angle_alpha   90.00
_cell.angle_beta   90.00
_cell.angle_gamma   90.00
#
_symmetry.space_group_name_H-M   'P 1'
#
loop_
_entity.id
_entity.type
_entity.pdbx_description
1 polymer ?
#
loop_
_entity_poly.entity_id
_entity_poly.type
_entity_poly.pdbx_seq_one_letter_code
_entity_poly.pdbx_strand_id
1 'polypeptide(L)' 'MKEAGAGGLVWNDDTLSKYLRKPKDVVPKTKMAFAGLKSDDDIANVIAYLKTFSKN' A
#
# COMPACT_ATOMS: atom_id res chain seq x y z
N MET A 1 -1.94 8.70 -7.64
CA MET A 1 -2.60 8.73 -6.30
C MET A 1 -3.91 9.49 -6.32
N LYS A 2 -4.00 10.74 -6.83
CA LYS A 2 -5.29 11.45 -6.96
C LYS A 2 -6.31 10.68 -7.81
N GLU A 3 -5.89 10.15 -8.97
CA GLU A 3 -6.74 9.32 -9.83
C GLU A 3 -7.17 8.01 -9.17
N ALA A 4 -6.25 7.34 -8.47
CA ALA A 4 -6.56 6.11 -7.75
C ALA A 4 -7.59 6.35 -6.63
N GLY A 5 -7.43 7.43 -5.85
CA GLY A 5 -8.41 7.83 -4.84
C GLY A 5 -9.77 8.21 -5.44
N ALA A 6 -9.79 8.92 -6.57
CA ALA A 6 -11.03 9.23 -7.30
C ALA A 6 -11.69 7.96 -7.89
N GLY A 7 -10.90 6.95 -8.23
CA GLY A 7 -11.36 5.62 -8.65
C GLY A 7 -11.84 4.72 -7.51
N GLY A 8 -11.94 5.24 -6.28
CA GLY A 8 -12.47 4.50 -5.13
C GLY A 8 -11.42 3.71 -4.34
N LEU A 9 -10.12 3.91 -4.60
CA LEU A 9 -9.08 3.28 -3.79
C LEU A 9 -9.06 3.89 -2.38
N VAL A 10 -9.55 3.14 -1.41
CA VAL A 10 -9.48 3.47 0.02
C VAL A 10 -8.33 2.68 0.65
N TRP A 11 -7.49 3.38 1.42
CA TRP A 11 -6.38 2.75 2.15
C TRP A 11 -6.89 2.08 3.42
N ASN A 12 -6.86 0.75 3.41
CA ASN A 12 -7.08 -0.13 4.55
C ASN A 12 -6.01 -1.23 4.54
N ASP A 13 -5.99 -2.10 5.53
CA ASP A 13 -4.96 -3.14 5.67
C ASP A 13 -4.81 -4.02 4.42
N ASP A 14 -5.92 -4.41 3.80
CA ASP A 14 -5.92 -5.29 2.62
C ASP A 14 -5.38 -4.56 1.38
N THR A 15 -5.85 -3.34 1.12
CA THR A 15 -5.38 -2.56 -0.04
C THR A 15 -3.93 -2.10 0.14
N LEU A 16 -3.52 -1.78 1.37
CA LEU A 16 -2.14 -1.43 1.69
C LEU A 16 -1.23 -2.65 1.55
N SER A 17 -1.66 -3.84 2.00
CA SER A 17 -0.92 -5.09 1.83
C SER A 17 -0.67 -5.40 0.35
N LYS A 18 -1.72 -5.34 -0.48
CA LYS A 18 -1.62 -5.52 -1.95
C LYS A 18 -0.67 -4.50 -2.58
N TYR A 19 -0.77 -3.24 -2.17
CA TYR A 19 0.10 -2.18 -2.68
C TYR A 19 1.56 -2.39 -2.28
N LEU A 20 1.84 -2.76 -1.01
CA LEU A 20 3.19 -3.05 -0.54
C LEU A 20 3.78 -4.30 -1.20
N ARG A 21 2.94 -5.27 -1.61
CA ARG A 21 3.39 -6.46 -2.35
C ARG A 21 3.78 -6.15 -3.79
N LYS A 22 2.99 -5.32 -4.50
CA LYS A 22 3.29 -4.93 -5.88
C LYS A 22 2.63 -3.59 -6.28
N PRO A 23 3.28 -2.45 -6.02
CA PRO A 23 2.68 -1.13 -6.18
C PRO A 23 2.18 -0.83 -7.60
N LYS A 24 2.91 -1.30 -8.61
CA LYS A 24 2.61 -1.03 -10.04
C LYS A 24 1.33 -1.73 -10.53
N ASP A 25 0.96 -2.84 -9.90
CA ASP A 25 -0.24 -3.59 -10.27
C ASP A 25 -1.49 -2.95 -9.66
N VAL A 26 -1.38 -2.40 -8.46
CA VAL A 26 -2.48 -1.73 -7.76
C VAL A 26 -2.70 -0.31 -8.27
N VAL A 27 -1.62 0.43 -8.54
CA VAL A 27 -1.69 1.78 -9.11
C VAL A 27 -0.83 1.83 -10.38
N PRO A 28 -1.44 1.60 -11.56
CA PRO A 28 -0.75 1.73 -12.83
C PRO A 28 -0.12 3.12 -12.98
N LYS A 29 1.09 3.17 -13.55
CA LYS A 29 1.88 4.41 -13.72
C LYS A 29 2.21 5.14 -12.41
N THR A 30 2.20 4.44 -11.28
CA THR A 30 2.73 4.99 -10.03
C THR A 30 4.19 5.43 -10.20
N LYS A 31 4.54 6.60 -9.66
CA LYS A 31 5.92 7.11 -9.67
C LYS A 31 6.81 6.43 -8.61
N MET A 32 6.25 5.56 -7.79
CA MET A 32 6.98 4.82 -6.78
C MET A 32 7.82 3.73 -7.45
N ALA A 33 9.16 3.88 -7.41
CA ALA A 33 10.12 2.91 -7.93
C ALA A 33 10.38 1.74 -6.95
N PHE A 34 9.35 1.29 -6.25
CA PHE A 34 9.44 0.20 -5.28
C PHE A 34 9.02 -1.13 -5.91
N ALA A 35 9.84 -2.16 -5.75
CA ALA A 35 9.58 -3.50 -6.31
C ALA A 35 8.48 -4.26 -5.55
N GLY A 36 8.29 -3.94 -4.26
CA GLY A 36 7.39 -4.65 -3.36
C GLY A 36 8.09 -5.53 -2.34
N LEU A 37 7.44 -5.77 -1.19
CA LEU A 37 7.87 -6.72 -0.16
C LEU A 37 7.41 -8.13 -0.53
N LYS A 38 8.28 -9.14 -0.39
CA LYS A 38 7.92 -10.55 -0.72
C LYS A 38 7.42 -11.34 0.48
N SER A 39 7.86 -10.99 1.68
CA SER A 39 7.47 -11.63 2.94
C SER A 39 6.15 -11.06 3.43
N ASP A 40 5.23 -11.94 3.81
CA ASP A 40 3.96 -11.53 4.40
C ASP A 40 4.16 -10.92 5.79
N ASP A 41 5.15 -11.41 6.54
CA ASP A 41 5.52 -10.89 7.85
C ASP A 41 6.06 -9.46 7.75
N ASP A 42 6.89 -9.17 6.74
CA ASP A 42 7.42 -7.81 6.54
C ASP A 42 6.29 -6.83 6.20
N ILE A 43 5.33 -7.25 5.39
CA ILE A 43 4.15 -6.45 5.07
C ILE A 43 3.33 -6.18 6.33
N ALA A 44 3.06 -7.20 7.12
CA ALA A 44 2.31 -7.07 8.37
C ALA A 44 3.02 -6.12 9.35
N ASN A 45 4.34 -6.25 9.50
CA ASN A 45 5.14 -5.39 10.36
C ASN A 45 5.13 -3.92 9.90
N VAL A 46 5.27 -3.67 8.59
CA VAL A 46 5.19 -2.31 8.03
C VAL A 46 3.80 -1.71 8.25
N ILE A 47 2.72 -2.47 8.00
CA ILE A 47 1.36 -2.01 8.25
C ILE A 47 1.16 -1.67 9.73
N ALA A 48 1.61 -2.55 10.63
CA ALA A 48 1.54 -2.33 12.07
C ALA A 48 2.29 -1.06 12.49
N TYR A 49 3.50 -0.85 11.96
CA TYR A 49 4.26 0.37 12.21
C TYR A 49 3.55 1.62 11.70
N LEU A 50 3.04 1.62 10.46
CA LEU A 50 2.34 2.78 9.89
C LEU A 50 1.09 3.16 10.69
N LYS A 51 0.35 2.18 11.23
CA LYS A 51 -0.81 2.41 12.11
C LYS A 51 -0.47 3.17 13.38
N THR A 52 0.77 3.11 13.85
CA THR A 52 1.18 3.88 15.04
C THR A 52 1.18 5.40 14.80
N PHE A 53 1.25 5.84 13.54
CA PHE A 53 1.29 7.26 13.15
C PHE A 53 -0.05 7.79 12.64
N SER A 54 -0.92 6.90 12.16
CA SER A 54 -2.25 7.27 11.69
C SER A 54 -3.26 7.05 12.82
N LYS A 55 -3.35 8.01 13.75
CA LYS A 55 -4.54 8.08 14.61
C LYS A 55 -5.73 8.48 13.73
N ASN A 56 -6.76 7.64 13.75
CA ASN A 56 -8.02 7.80 13.03
C ASN A 56 -8.52 9.24 12.98
#